data_AF-A0A947SHK9-F1
#
_entry.id   AF-A0A947SHK9-F1
#
_cell.length_a   1.000
_cell.length_b   1.000
_cell.length_c   1.000
_cell.angle_alpha   90.00
_cell.angle_beta   90.00
_cell.angle_gamma   90.00
#
_symmetry.space_group_name_H-M   'P 1'
#
loop_
_entity.id
_entity.type
_entity.pdbx_description
1 polymer ?
#
loop_
_entity_poly.entity_id
_entity_poly.type
_entity_poly.pdbx_seq_one_letter_code
_entity_poly.pdbx_strand_id
1 'polypeptide(L)'
;MSIFYLLAILSLLVGTGAIWMALIEAVPVTWLYWHARVRKPLVWLILALTLAWGLVQPQVPLWLIGPLLLMVLGVALSHRMHQSVVFRAVDFPEHCEPDDLPLRDDMEIAIV
;
A
#
# COMPACT_ATOMS: atom_id res chain seq x y z
N MET A 1 10.36 23.50 1.33
CA MET A 1 9.84 22.89 2.57
C MET A 1 8.44 22.31 2.39
N SER A 2 7.45 23.11 2.01
CA SER A 2 6.04 22.67 1.94
C SER A 2 5.80 21.48 1.01
N ILE A 3 6.52 21.40 -0.12
CA ILE A 3 6.31 20.33 -1.11
C ILE A 3 6.66 18.92 -0.57
N PHE A 4 7.68 18.78 0.28
CA PHE A 4 8.06 17.48 0.84
C PHE A 4 7.04 17.00 1.87
N TYR A 5 6.45 17.91 2.64
CA TYR A 5 5.33 17.58 3.50
C TYR A 5 4.08 17.20 2.70
N LEU A 6 3.80 17.87 1.58
CA LEU A 6 2.71 17.47 0.69
C LEU A 6 2.93 16.06 0.14
N LEU A 7 4.15 15.74 -0.31
CA LEU A 7 4.51 14.39 -0.77
C LEU A 7 4.39 13.35 0.36
N ALA A 8 4.78 13.72 1.59
CA ALA A 8 4.64 12.86 2.75
C ALA A 8 3.18 12.58 3.12
N ILE A 9 2.33 13.61 3.09
CA ILE A 9 0.88 13.47 3.30
C ILE A 9 0.27 12.61 2.20
N LEU A 10 0.63 12.84 0.93
CA LEU A 10 0.18 12.02 -0.20
C LEU A 10 0.59 10.55 -0.01
N SER A 11 1.83 10.31 0.39
CA SER A 11 2.35 8.97 0.68
C SER A 11 1.54 8.27 1.78
N LEU A 12 1.17 8.99 2.84
CA LEU A 12 0.32 8.45 3.91
C LEU A 12 -1.11 8.17 3.45
N LEU A 13 -1.73 9.09 2.71
CA LEU A 13 -3.08 8.93 2.18
C LEU A 13 -3.16 7.73 1.22
N VAL A 14 -2.19 7.60 0.32
CA VAL A 14 -2.12 6.45 -0.60
C VAL A 14 -1.80 5.15 0.15
N GLY A 15 -0.91 5.20 1.15
CA GLY A 15 -0.57 4.04 1.97
C GLY A 15 -1.75 3.50 2.79
N THR A 16 -2.61 4.39 3.29
CA THR A 16 -3.77 4.06 4.14
C THR A 16 -5.10 3.98 3.38
N GLY A 17 -5.16 4.50 2.15
CA GLY A 17 -6.39 4.61 1.37
C GLY A 17 -7.10 3.28 1.12
N ALA A 18 -6.36 2.17 1.13
CA ALA A 18 -6.93 0.85 0.93
C ALA A 18 -7.94 0.45 2.03
N ILE A 19 -7.74 0.91 3.26
CA ILE A 19 -8.68 0.63 4.37
C ILE A 19 -9.97 1.40 4.15
N TRP A 20 -9.86 2.70 3.89
CA TRP A 20 -11.01 3.56 3.67
C TRP A 20 -11.82 3.09 2.46
N MET A 21 -11.15 2.74 1.37
CA MET A 21 -11.80 2.24 0.17
C MET A 21 -12.50 0.89 0.37
N ALA A 22 -11.96 0.01 1.24
CA ALA A 22 -12.59 -1.27 1.56
C ALA A 22 -13.80 -1.13 2.50
N LEU A 23 -13.88 -0.06 3.30
CA LEU A 23 -14.97 0.17 4.24
C LEU A 23 -16.18 0.90 3.63
N ILE A 24 -16.01 1.56 2.48
CA ILE A 24 -17.07 2.34 1.85
C ILE A 24 -17.76 1.49 0.79
N GLU A 25 -19.01 1.09 1.04
CA GLU A 25 -19.81 0.27 0.12
C GLU A 25 -19.98 0.89 -1.28
N ALA A 26 -19.93 2.23 -1.38
CA ALA A 26 -20.04 2.95 -2.64
C ALA A 26 -18.79 2.85 -3.54
N VAL A 27 -17.67 2.29 -3.06
CA VAL A 27 -16.42 2.21 -3.83
C VAL A 27 -16.44 0.97 -4.74
N PRO A 28 -16.30 1.14 -6.07
CA PRO A 28 -16.26 0.00 -6.98
C PRO A 28 -15.04 -0.90 -6.74
N VAL A 29 -15.24 -2.21 -6.81
CA VAL A 29 -14.15 -3.21 -6.65
C VAL A 29 -13.00 -2.95 -7.63
N THR A 30 -13.29 -2.51 -8.84
CA THR A 30 -12.27 -2.14 -9.84
C THR A 30 -11.33 -1.05 -9.34
N TRP A 31 -11.83 -0.08 -8.56
CA TRP A 31 -11.00 0.98 -8.00
C TRP A 31 -10.10 0.45 -6.89
N LEU A 32 -10.64 -0.42 -6.04
CA LEU A 32 -9.85 -1.09 -5.00
C LEU A 32 -8.72 -1.93 -5.61
N TYR A 33 -9.00 -2.66 -6.69
CA TYR A 33 -8.00 -3.43 -7.44
C TYR A 33 -6.85 -2.55 -7.96
N TRP A 34 -7.18 -1.47 -8.69
CA TRP A 34 -6.16 -0.58 -9.24
C TRP A 34 -5.40 0.17 -8.15
N HIS A 35 -6.09 0.63 -7.11
CA HIS A 35 -5.45 1.25 -5.96
C HIS A 35 -4.47 0.29 -5.28
N ALA A 36 -4.87 -0.96 -5.01
CA ALA A 36 -4.00 -1.97 -4.40
C ALA A 36 -2.75 -2.27 -5.26
N ARG A 37 -2.90 -2.30 -6.58
CA ARG A 37 -1.79 -2.54 -7.52
C ARG A 37 -0.82 -1.37 -7.59
N VAL A 38 -1.31 -0.14 -7.61
CA VAL A 38 -0.49 1.07 -7.83
C VAL A 38 0.06 1.65 -6.53
N ARG A 39 -0.60 1.48 -5.38
CA ARG A 39 -0.21 2.17 -4.13
C ARG A 39 1.21 1.85 -3.69
N LYS A 40 1.62 0.57 -3.70
CA LYS A 40 2.93 0.13 -3.21
C LYS A 40 4.06 0.72 -4.06
N PRO A 41 4.07 0.59 -5.39
CA PRO A 41 5.11 1.20 -6.21
C PRO A 41 5.08 2.72 -6.14
N LEU A 42 3.90 3.35 -6.05
CA LEU A 42 3.78 4.80 -5.97
C LEU A 42 4.41 5.36 -4.69
N VAL A 43 4.08 4.78 -3.53
CA VAL A 43 4.61 5.23 -2.23
C VAL A 43 6.13 5.00 -2.14
N TRP A 44 6.62 3.88 -2.68
CA TRP A 44 8.07 3.64 -2.82
C TRP A 44 8.74 4.65 -3.74
N LEU A 45 8.12 4.99 -4.87
CA LEU A 45 8.66 5.96 -5.83
C LEU A 45 8.79 7.35 -5.19
N ILE A 46 7.78 7.79 -4.44
CA ILE A 46 7.81 9.08 -3.72
C ILE A 46 8.98 9.10 -2.73
N LEU A 47 9.16 8.04 -1.94
CA LEU A 47 10.27 7.94 -0.98
C LEU A 47 11.63 7.92 -1.70
N ALA A 48 11.77 7.09 -2.74
CA ALA A 48 13.02 6.92 -3.48
C ALA A 48 13.46 8.22 -4.18
N LEU A 49 12.54 8.92 -4.84
CA LEU A 49 12.83 10.20 -5.48
C LEU A 49 13.20 11.27 -4.46
N THR A 50 12.53 11.30 -3.31
CA THR A 50 12.84 12.26 -2.23
C THR A 50 14.22 12.00 -1.62
N LEU A 51 14.56 10.72 -1.40
CA LEU A 51 15.89 10.32 -0.94
C LEU A 51 16.97 10.64 -1.97
N ALA A 52 16.76 10.27 -3.24
CA ALA A 52 17.69 10.56 -4.32
C ALA A 52 17.96 12.07 -4.41
N TRP A 53 16.91 12.89 -4.38
CA TRP A 53 17.05 14.34 -4.37
C TRP A 53 17.88 14.84 -3.18
N GLY A 54 17.64 14.29 -1.98
CA GLY A 54 18.38 14.64 -0.77
C GLY A 54 19.86 14.27 -0.82
N LEU A 55 20.20 13.15 -1.47
CA LEU A 55 21.59 12.68 -1.64
C LEU A 55 22.39 13.51 -2.65
N VAL A 56 21.73 14.16 -3.61
CA VAL A 56 22.39 15.05 -4.58
C VAL A 56 22.64 16.45 -3.98
N GLN A 57 22.06 16.78 -2.83
CA GLN A 57 22.34 18.05 -2.18
C GLN A 57 23.74 18.07 -1.56
N PRO A 58 24.47 19.19 -1.65
CA PRO A 58 25.80 19.33 -1.06
C PRO A 58 25.80 19.16 0.47
N GLN A 59 24.67 19.43 1.11
CA GLN A 59 24.42 19.16 2.52
C GLN A 59 23.00 18.62 2.65
N VAL A 60 22.83 17.50 3.36
CA VAL A 60 21.51 16.92 3.58
C VAL A 60 20.74 17.83 4.54
N PRO A 61 19.61 18.41 4.10
CA PRO A 61 18.83 19.29 4.95
C PRO A 61 18.18 18.50 6.10
N LEU A 62 18.52 18.82 7.35
CA LEU A 62 17.96 18.13 8.54
C LEU A 62 16.43 18.23 8.62
N TRP A 63 15.83 19.29 8.08
CA TRP A 63 14.38 19.45 8.05
C TRP A 63 13.68 18.42 7.14
N LEU A 64 14.41 17.72 6.26
CA LEU A 64 13.89 16.65 5.41
C LEU A 64 13.60 15.37 6.20
N ILE A 65 14.17 15.23 7.40
CA ILE A 65 13.99 14.05 8.27
C ILE A 65 12.51 13.85 8.59
N GLY A 66 11.78 14.91 8.97
CA GLY A 66 10.35 14.82 9.30
C GLY A 66 9.51 14.25 8.15
N PRO A 67 9.52 14.87 6.95
CA PRO A 67 8.85 14.34 5.77
C PRO A 67 9.27 12.92 5.41
N LEU A 68 10.57 12.58 5.48
CA LEU A 68 11.06 11.24 5.19
C LEU A 68 10.51 10.19 6.15
N LEU A 69 10.44 10.49 7.44
CA LEU A 69 9.85 9.57 8.43
C LEU A 69 8.38 9.30 8.12
N LEU A 70 7.62 10.33 7.74
CA LEU A 70 6.22 10.17 7.32
C LEU A 70 6.08 9.36 6.02
N MET A 71 6.98 9.53 5.06
CA MET A 71 7.01 8.72 3.83
C MET A 71 7.34 7.25 4.13
N VAL A 72 8.33 6.99 4.99
CA VAL A 72 8.69 5.64 5.46
C VAL A 72 7.51 5.00 6.18
N LEU A 73 6.80 5.76 7.02
CA LEU A 73 5.57 5.30 7.65
C LEU A 73 4.51 4.95 6.59
N GLY A 74 4.33 5.78 5.57
CA GLY A 74 3.45 5.48 4.43
C GLY A 74 3.80 4.17 3.72
N VAL A 75 5.10 3.92 3.46
CA VAL A 75 5.58 2.65 2.91
C VAL A 75 5.22 1.50 3.85
N ALA A 76 5.55 1.61 5.14
CA ALA A 76 5.29 0.56 6.12
C ALA A 76 3.79 0.21 6.19
N LEU A 77 2.92 1.23 6.24
CA LEU A 77 1.47 1.05 6.24
C LEU A 77 0.99 0.43 4.94
N SER A 78 1.52 0.83 3.78
CA SER A 78 1.13 0.25 2.49
C SER A 78 1.38 -1.26 2.40
N HIS A 79 2.40 -1.77 3.10
CA HIS A 79 2.72 -3.20 3.20
C HIS A 79 1.91 -3.90 4.28
N ARG A 80 1.86 -3.32 5.48
CA ARG A 80 1.19 -3.92 6.64
C ARG A 80 -0.33 -3.95 6.49
N MET A 81 -0.91 -2.96 5.83
CA MET A 81 -2.36 -2.82 5.60
C MET A 81 -2.78 -3.43 4.26
N HIS A 82 -2.02 -4.37 3.72
CA HIS A 82 -2.49 -5.15 2.58
C HIS A 82 -3.53 -6.16 3.05
N GLN A 83 -4.63 -6.32 2.31
CA GLN A 83 -5.70 -7.24 2.67
C GLN A 83 -5.15 -8.64 2.92
N SER A 84 -4.24 -9.13 2.08
CA SER A 84 -3.56 -10.43 2.28
C SER A 84 -2.71 -10.56 3.56
N VAL A 85 -2.40 -9.45 4.24
CA VAL A 85 -1.64 -9.42 5.51
C VAL A 85 -2.60 -9.25 6.70
N VAL A 86 -3.59 -8.35 6.56
CA VAL A 86 -4.57 -8.04 7.61
C VAL A 86 -5.65 -9.13 7.71
N PHE A 87 -6.16 -9.55 6.57
CA PHE A 87 -7.12 -10.64 6.40
C PHE A 87 -6.37 -11.83 5.81
N ARG A 88 -5.48 -12.42 6.61
CA ARG A 88 -4.97 -13.75 6.25
C ARG A 88 -6.18 -14.67 6.15
N ALA A 89 -6.36 -15.33 5.02
CA ALA A 89 -7.31 -16.42 4.90
C ALA A 89 -6.90 -17.48 5.93
N VAL A 90 -7.67 -17.57 7.01
CA VAL A 90 -7.40 -18.47 8.13
C VAL A 90 -7.84 -19.91 7.80
N ASP A 91 -8.70 -20.07 6.79
CA ASP A 91 -9.17 -21.37 6.30
C ASP A 91 -8.61 -21.69 4.91
N PHE A 92 -7.30 -21.95 4.84
CA PHE A 92 -6.79 -22.88 3.84
C PHE A 92 -6.46 -24.18 4.58
N PRO A 93 -7.07 -25.33 4.21
CA PRO A 93 -6.62 -26.60 4.77
C PRO A 93 -5.11 -26.77 4.47
N GLU A 94 -4.33 -27.18 5.46
CA GLU A 94 -2.84 -27.27 5.45
C GLU A 94 -2.25 -28.13 4.32
N HIS A 95 -3.07 -28.74 3.47
CA HIS A 95 -2.68 -29.75 2.50
C HIS A 95 -3.17 -29.49 1.06
N CYS A 96 -3.82 -28.36 0.78
CA CYS A 96 -4.23 -28.06 -0.60
C CYS A 96 -3.22 -27.13 -1.28
N GLU A 97 -2.54 -27.64 -2.31
CA GLU A 97 -1.93 -26.77 -3.31
C GLU A 97 -3.05 -25.96 -4.02
N PRO A 98 -2.78 -24.74 -4.51
CA PRO A 98 -3.80 -23.87 -5.11
C PRO A 98 -4.58 -24.53 -6.26
N ASP A 99 -3.96 -25.50 -6.93
CA ASP A 99 -4.53 -26.23 -8.06
C ASP A 99 -5.44 -27.41 -7.65
N ASP A 100 -5.49 -27.73 -6.35
CA ASP A 100 -6.15 -28.91 -5.77
C ASP A 100 -7.32 -28.54 -4.85
N LEU A 101 -7.78 -27.28 -4.94
CA LEU A 101 -8.97 -26.82 -4.23
C LEU A 101 -10.22 -27.43 -4.87
N PRO A 102 -11.22 -27.88 -4.08
CA PRO A 102 -12.49 -28.40 -4.60
C PRO A 102 -13.40 -27.28 -5.11
N LEU A 103 -12.83 -26.33 -5.84
CA LEU A 103 -13.55 -25.24 -6.49
C LEU A 103 -14.09 -25.78 -7.80
N ARG A 104 -15.42 -25.76 -7.92
CA ARG A 104 -16.09 -26.04 -9.19
C ARG A 104 -16.06 -24.76 -10.02
N ASP A 105 -16.10 -24.88 -11.34
CA ASP A 105 -16.04 -23.73 -12.27
C ASP A 105 -17.18 -22.70 -12.06
N ASP A 106 -18.24 -23.08 -11.34
CA ASP A 106 -19.38 -22.23 -10.98
C ASP A 106 -19.23 -21.54 -9.61
N MET A 107 -18.13 -21.75 -8.90
CA MET A 107 -17.89 -21.15 -7.59
C MET A 107 -17.24 -19.77 -7.73
N GLU A 108 -17.96 -18.73 -7.30
CA GLU A 108 -17.40 -17.39 -7.14
C GLU A 108 -16.51 -17.36 -5.90
N ILE A 109 -15.22 -17.14 -6.10
CA ILE A 109 -14.27 -16.94 -5.00
C ILE A 109 -14.54 -15.57 -4.38
N ALA A 110 -15.08 -15.55 -3.17
CA ALA A 110 -15.12 -14.34 -2.37
C ALA A 110 -13.70 -13.99 -1.95
N ILE A 111 -13.07 -13.06 -2.68
CA ILE A 111 -11.81 -12.44 -2.26
C ILE A 111 -12.16 -11.48 -1.12
N VAL A 112 -11.87 -11.88 0.11
CA VAL A 112 -11.86 -10.97 1.28
C VAL A 112 -10.49 -10.30 1.39
#